data_AF-A0A8J5F2P6-F1
#
_entry.id   AF-A0A8J5F2P6-F1
#
_cell.length_a   1.000
_cell.length_b   1.000
_cell.length_c   1.000
_cell.angle_alpha   90.00
_cell.angle_beta   90.00
_cell.angle_gamma   90.00
#
_symmetry.space_group_name_H-M   'P 1'
#
loop_
_entity.id
_entity.type
_entity.pdbx_description
1 polymer ?
#
loop_
_entity_poly.entity_id
_entity_poly.type
_entity_poly.pdbx_seq_one_letter_code
_entity_poly.pdbx_strand_id
1 'polypeptide(L)'
;MKGNRGPRLPFFPRFAREKIGLAAALFFCAFFFLAGLLGSSILIASPASQLDNVRRSKLLELDDDGAKWPTMPSGETGELTTSAIPFQVLSWRPRALYFPSFATEEQCQTIIKKAKSRLRPSTLALRKGETEENTQGIRTSSGTFLSASEDSSGVLHQIEEKIARATMIPREHGESFNVLRYEIGQKYACHYDAFNPAEYGPQKSQRVSILLMLWNNPS
;
A
#
# COMPACT_ATOMS: atom_id res chain seq x y z
N MET A 1 66.28 -5.64 73.84
CA MET A 1 64.92 -6.18 74.02
C MET A 1 64.12 -5.17 74.84
N LYS A 2 63.32 -4.35 74.15
CA LYS A 2 62.68 -3.12 74.65
C LYS A 2 61.18 -3.41 74.84
N GLY A 3 60.73 -3.46 76.09
CA GLY A 3 59.30 -3.39 76.43
C GLY A 3 59.00 -1.99 76.93
N ASN A 4 58.55 -1.08 76.04
CA ASN A 4 58.25 0.28 76.44
C ASN A 4 56.75 0.55 76.47
N ARG A 5 56.29 0.64 77.72
CA ARG A 5 55.13 1.31 78.31
C ARG A 5 54.34 2.25 77.39
N GLY A 6 53.04 1.98 77.27
CA GLY A 6 52.03 3.04 77.15
C GLY A 6 51.82 3.76 78.50
N PRO A 7 50.74 4.51 78.73
CA PRO A 7 49.64 4.85 77.81
C PRO A 7 49.27 6.36 77.86
N ARG A 8 48.20 6.71 77.13
CA ARG A 8 47.15 7.73 77.41
C ARG A 8 46.87 8.62 76.19
N LEU A 9 45.70 8.40 75.59
CA LEU A 9 44.85 9.44 75.00
C LEU A 9 43.77 9.75 76.04
N PRO A 10 43.33 11.00 76.23
CA PRO A 10 42.25 11.56 75.39
C PRO A 10 42.43 13.09 75.18
N PHE A 11 41.63 13.86 74.42
CA PHE A 11 40.20 14.09 74.55
C PHE A 11 39.74 14.98 73.37
N PHE A 12 38.58 14.67 72.78
CA PHE A 12 37.94 15.44 71.70
C PHE A 12 37.32 16.75 72.23
N PRO A 13 37.07 17.71 71.33
CA PRO A 13 35.71 18.24 71.28
C PRO A 13 35.09 18.18 69.88
N ARG A 14 33.78 17.91 69.91
CA ARG A 14 32.80 17.95 68.83
C ARG A 14 32.64 19.37 68.29
N PHE A 15 32.63 19.52 66.96
CA PHE A 15 32.01 20.68 66.29
C PHE A 15 30.75 20.27 65.53
N ALA A 16 29.83 21.23 65.50
CA ALA A 16 28.39 21.10 65.30
C ALA A 16 27.95 20.69 63.88
N ARG A 17 26.75 20.12 63.84
CA ARG A 17 26.02 19.65 62.65
C ARG A 17 25.27 20.83 62.03
N GLU A 18 25.73 21.34 60.89
CA GLU A 18 24.99 22.37 60.14
C GLU A 18 24.17 21.81 58.98
N LYS A 19 23.02 22.46 58.78
CA LYS A 19 21.84 22.07 58.01
C LYS A 19 22.04 22.24 56.49
N ILE A 20 23.03 21.56 55.92
CA ILE A 20 23.34 21.66 54.48
C ILE A 20 22.54 20.64 53.64
N GLY A 21 22.02 19.57 54.27
CA GLY A 21 21.42 18.44 53.56
C GLY A 21 20.18 18.76 52.74
N LEU A 22 19.21 19.52 53.27
CA LEU A 22 17.92 19.72 52.58
C LEU A 22 18.03 20.75 51.45
N ALA A 23 18.70 21.89 51.69
CA ALA A 23 18.89 22.91 50.68
C ALA A 23 19.74 22.39 49.50
N ALA A 24 20.82 21.64 49.80
CA ALA A 24 21.62 21.00 48.76
C ALA A 24 20.81 19.94 48.00
N ALA A 25 20.03 19.09 48.69
CA ALA A 25 19.21 18.08 48.04
C ALA A 25 18.14 18.71 47.12
N LEU A 26 17.47 19.77 47.56
CA LEU A 26 16.50 20.49 46.73
C LEU A 26 17.17 21.16 45.52
N PHE A 27 18.37 21.70 45.69
CA PHE A 27 19.15 22.30 44.59
C PHE A 27 19.58 21.24 43.57
N PHE A 28 20.06 20.07 44.03
CA PHE A 28 20.39 18.95 43.15
C PHE A 28 19.15 18.43 42.42
N CYS A 29 18.02 18.24 43.11
CA CYS A 29 16.78 17.82 42.47
C CYS A 29 16.29 18.82 41.41
N ALA A 30 16.31 20.12 41.72
CA ALA A 30 15.92 21.16 40.77
C ALA A 30 16.88 21.23 39.56
N PHE A 31 18.18 21.07 39.79
CA PHE A 31 19.19 21.03 38.73
C PHE A 31 18.98 19.85 37.79
N PHE A 32 18.78 18.63 38.30
CA PHE A 32 18.51 17.47 37.46
C PHE A 32 17.15 17.54 36.75
N PHE A 33 16.15 18.16 37.37
CA PHE A 33 14.84 18.36 36.74
C PHE A 33 14.91 19.38 35.59
N LEU A 34 15.61 20.51 35.77
CA LEU A 34 15.84 21.48 34.69
C LEU A 34 16.77 20.93 33.59
N ALA A 35 17.81 20.19 33.96
CA ALA A 35 18.70 19.54 33.00
C ALA A 35 17.94 18.48 32.18
N GLY A 36 17.00 17.75 32.81
CA GLY A 36 16.08 16.84 32.12
C GLY A 36 15.12 17.58 31.17
N LEU A 37 14.52 18.70 31.61
CA LEU A 37 13.58 19.48 30.81
C LEU A 37 14.26 20.14 29.57
N LEU A 38 15.46 20.68 29.76
CA LEU A 38 16.27 21.27 28.69
C LEU A 38 16.89 20.20 27.79
N GLY A 39 17.33 19.06 28.35
CA GLY A 39 17.85 17.91 27.60
C GLY A 39 16.78 17.23 26.75
N SER A 40 15.54 17.11 27.24
CA SER A 40 14.40 16.63 26.46
C SER A 40 14.03 17.57 25.33
N SER A 41 14.24 18.88 25.48
CA SER A 41 13.98 19.85 24.42
C SER A 41 14.99 19.75 23.27
N ILE A 42 16.23 19.31 23.54
CA ILE A 42 17.27 19.06 22.51
C ILE A 42 17.10 17.69 21.84
N LEU A 43 16.58 16.68 22.56
CA LEU A 43 16.28 15.36 21.98
C LEU A 43 14.95 15.32 21.20
N ILE A 44 13.96 16.13 21.58
CA ILE A 44 12.67 16.25 20.88
C ILE A 44 12.74 17.27 19.71
N ALA A 45 13.71 18.19 19.71
CA ALA A 45 14.01 19.06 18.56
C ALA A 45 14.89 18.39 17.48
N SER A 46 14.84 17.06 17.36
CA SER A 46 15.26 16.39 16.13
C SER A 46 14.20 16.67 15.06
N PRO A 47 14.56 16.99 13.80
CA PRO A 47 13.57 17.16 12.74
C PRO A 47 13.01 15.78 12.38
N ALA A 48 12.01 15.34 13.13
CA ALA A 48 11.25 14.11 12.88
C ALA A 48 10.55 14.14 11.51
N SER A 49 10.52 15.29 10.81
CA SER A 49 10.05 15.43 9.44
C SER A 49 11.10 15.11 8.36
N GLN A 50 12.39 14.96 8.71
CA GLN A 50 13.47 14.67 7.75
C GLN A 50 13.97 13.22 7.83
N LEU A 51 14.02 12.60 9.01
CA LEU A 51 14.54 11.24 9.15
C LEU A 51 13.60 10.16 8.56
N ASP A 52 12.28 10.39 8.59
CA ASP A 52 11.31 9.50 7.92
C ASP A 52 11.40 9.59 6.40
N ASN A 53 11.72 10.77 5.84
CA ASN A 53 11.91 10.92 4.41
C ASN A 53 13.24 10.30 3.94
N VAL A 54 14.32 10.40 4.74
CA VAL A 54 15.64 9.83 4.40
C VAL A 54 15.67 8.31 4.53
N ARG A 55 14.94 7.72 5.49
CA ARG A 55 14.86 6.25 5.64
C ARG A 55 13.89 5.61 4.64
N ARG A 56 12.89 6.37 4.17
CA ARG A 56 11.92 5.92 3.16
C ARG A 56 12.43 6.11 1.73
N SER A 57 13.32 7.07 1.46
CA SER A 57 13.97 7.23 0.16
C SER A 57 15.02 6.14 -0.11
N LYS A 58 15.78 5.73 0.92
CA LYS A 58 16.92 4.81 0.75
C LYS A 58 16.55 3.33 0.50
N LEU A 59 15.28 2.95 0.64
CA LEU A 59 14.81 1.59 0.32
C LEU A 59 14.27 1.46 -1.12
N LEU A 60 14.07 2.59 -1.81
CA LEU A 60 13.52 2.66 -3.17
C LEU A 60 14.52 3.19 -4.21
N GLU A 61 15.67 3.69 -3.79
CA GLU A 61 16.87 3.72 -4.63
C GLU A 61 17.40 2.28 -4.70
N LEU A 62 16.72 1.45 -5.50
CA LEU A 62 17.48 0.49 -6.29
C LEU A 62 18.33 1.35 -7.20
N ASP A 63 19.61 1.46 -6.87
CA ASP A 63 20.60 1.92 -7.83
C ASP A 63 20.30 1.20 -9.15
N ASP A 64 19.99 1.96 -10.20
CA ASP A 64 19.94 1.47 -11.58
C ASP A 64 21.38 1.24 -12.06
N ASP A 65 22.16 0.51 -11.27
CA ASP A 65 23.55 0.16 -11.57
C ASP A 65 23.65 -0.96 -12.61
N GLY A 66 22.56 -1.24 -13.34
CA GLY A 66 22.56 -2.20 -14.43
C GLY A 66 22.91 -3.62 -13.97
N ALA A 67 22.69 -3.93 -12.67
CA ALA A 67 22.87 -5.25 -12.10
C ALA A 67 21.88 -6.23 -12.75
N LYS A 68 22.27 -6.76 -13.91
CA LYS A 68 21.54 -7.76 -14.67
C LYS A 68 21.59 -9.07 -13.89
N TRP A 69 20.58 -9.31 -13.06
CA TRP A 69 20.38 -10.61 -12.43
C TRP A 69 20.37 -11.71 -13.49
N PRO A 70 21.14 -12.80 -13.32
CA PRO A 70 21.15 -13.87 -14.29
C PRO A 70 19.74 -14.47 -14.41
N THR A 71 19.22 -14.55 -15.64
CA THR A 71 17.92 -15.17 -15.91
C THR A 71 17.99 -16.66 -15.60
N MET A 72 17.06 -17.14 -14.78
CA MET A 72 16.92 -18.57 -14.49
C MET A 72 16.25 -19.30 -15.67
N PRO A 73 16.51 -20.60 -15.88
CA PRO A 73 15.73 -21.40 -16.82
C PRO A 73 14.24 -21.37 -16.47
N SER A 74 13.38 -21.20 -17.47
CA SER A 74 11.93 -21.24 -17.28
C SER A 74 11.39 -22.67 -17.37
N GLY A 75 10.27 -22.94 -16.69
CA GLY A 75 9.47 -24.15 -16.92
C GLY A 75 8.67 -24.08 -18.21
N GLU A 76 7.93 -25.13 -18.55
CA GLU A 76 7.13 -25.22 -19.80
C GLU A 76 6.19 -24.03 -20.03
N THR A 77 5.65 -23.46 -18.94
CA THR A 77 4.74 -22.31 -18.97
C THR A 77 5.38 -21.00 -18.50
N GLY A 78 6.69 -20.98 -18.27
CA GLY A 78 7.41 -19.81 -17.74
C GLY A 78 8.02 -18.92 -18.84
N GLU A 79 8.22 -17.64 -18.51
CA GLU A 79 8.83 -16.65 -19.42
C GLU A 79 10.37 -16.72 -19.38
N LEU A 80 11.02 -16.55 -20.55
CA LEU A 80 12.48 -16.55 -20.68
C LEU A 80 13.14 -15.24 -20.22
N THR A 81 12.37 -14.16 -20.16
CA THR A 81 12.86 -12.81 -19.85
C THR A 81 12.21 -12.27 -18.60
N THR A 82 12.97 -11.54 -17.79
CA THR A 82 12.43 -10.82 -16.64
C THR A 82 11.69 -9.56 -17.10
N SER A 83 10.56 -9.27 -16.48
CA SER A 83 9.86 -8.00 -16.63
C SER A 83 9.58 -7.37 -15.26
N ALA A 84 9.72 -6.05 -15.18
CA ALA A 84 9.40 -5.29 -13.97
C ALA A 84 8.06 -4.57 -14.16
N ILE A 85 7.18 -4.69 -13.16
CA ILE A 85 5.91 -3.95 -13.11
C ILE A 85 5.93 -3.10 -11.84
N PRO A 86 6.17 -1.78 -11.94
CA PRO A 86 6.19 -0.92 -10.76
C PRO A 86 4.80 -0.84 -10.12
N PHE A 87 4.75 -0.86 -8.79
CA PHE A 87 3.51 -0.72 -8.04
C PHE A 87 3.72 -0.06 -6.66
N GLN A 88 2.65 0.49 -6.12
CA GLN A 88 2.56 1.01 -4.76
C GLN A 88 1.51 0.23 -3.99
N VAL A 89 1.84 -0.21 -2.76
CA VAL A 89 0.85 -0.79 -1.85
C VAL A 89 0.01 0.35 -1.24
N LEU A 90 -1.30 0.35 -1.50
CA LEU A 90 -2.25 1.31 -0.92
C LEU A 90 -2.84 0.81 0.41
N SER A 91 -3.12 -0.49 0.50
CA SER A 91 -3.62 -1.12 1.72
C SER A 91 -3.26 -2.61 1.75
N TRP A 92 -3.07 -3.16 2.94
CA TRP A 92 -2.92 -4.60 3.17
C TRP A 92 -4.24 -5.29 3.54
N ARG A 93 -5.22 -4.54 4.06
CA ARG A 93 -6.52 -5.07 4.51
C ARG A 93 -7.64 -4.06 4.19
N PRO A 94 -8.41 -4.26 3.11
CA PRO A 94 -8.17 -5.25 2.05
C PRO A 94 -6.88 -4.95 1.27
N ARG A 95 -6.33 -5.97 0.57
CA ARG A 95 -5.16 -5.76 -0.29
C ARG A 95 -5.54 -4.85 -1.46
N ALA A 96 -4.87 -3.72 -1.59
CA ALA A 96 -5.05 -2.77 -2.68
C ALA A 96 -3.69 -2.28 -3.17
N LEU A 97 -3.45 -2.38 -4.48
CA LEU A 97 -2.20 -1.99 -5.14
C LEU A 97 -2.51 -0.97 -6.23
N TYR A 98 -1.65 0.03 -6.37
CA TYR A 98 -1.69 1.01 -7.45
C TYR A 98 -0.55 0.74 -8.43
N PHE A 99 -0.89 0.60 -9.71
CA PHE A 99 0.07 0.39 -10.79
C PHE A 99 0.11 1.63 -11.70
N PRO A 100 1.13 2.51 -11.56
CA PRO A 100 1.24 3.68 -12.43
C PRO A 100 1.49 3.25 -13.88
N SER A 101 0.85 3.94 -14.83
CA SER A 101 1.05 3.73 -16.28
C SER A 101 0.95 2.25 -16.70
N PHE A 102 -0.08 1.56 -16.19
CA PHE A 102 -0.24 0.12 -16.41
C PHE A 102 -0.45 -0.23 -17.90
N ALA A 103 -1.17 0.60 -18.64
CA ALA A 103 -1.25 0.55 -20.10
C ALA A 103 -0.77 1.88 -20.69
N THR A 104 -0.24 1.84 -21.91
CA THR A 104 0.16 3.07 -22.61
C THR A 104 -1.05 3.84 -23.12
N GLU A 105 -0.85 5.11 -23.47
CA GLU A 105 -1.90 5.94 -24.05
C GLU A 105 -2.46 5.32 -25.35
N GLU A 106 -1.60 4.81 -26.22
CA GLU A 106 -1.98 4.19 -27.49
C GLU A 106 -2.81 2.93 -27.26
N GLN A 107 -2.45 2.12 -26.26
CA GLN A 107 -3.23 0.94 -25.87
C GLN A 107 -4.62 1.34 -25.37
N CYS A 108 -4.70 2.34 -24.48
CA CYS A 108 -5.96 2.86 -23.97
C CYS A 108 -6.85 3.44 -25.08
N GLN A 109 -6.29 4.25 -25.98
CA GLN A 109 -7.03 4.81 -27.12
C GLN A 109 -7.55 3.72 -28.06
N THR A 110 -6.76 2.66 -28.28
CA THR A 110 -7.18 1.50 -29.09
C THR A 110 -8.39 0.80 -28.48
N ILE A 111 -8.36 0.55 -27.15
CA ILE A 111 -9.48 -0.04 -26.42
C ILE A 111 -10.72 0.85 -26.49
N ILE A 112 -10.56 2.16 -26.25
CA ILE A 112 -11.65 3.14 -26.29
C ILE A 112 -12.30 3.15 -27.68
N LYS A 113 -11.50 3.19 -28.75
CA LYS A 113 -12.00 3.18 -30.13
C LYS A 113 -12.83 1.94 -30.43
N LYS A 114 -12.39 0.76 -29.96
CA LYS A 114 -13.12 -0.52 -30.12
C LYS A 114 -14.40 -0.55 -29.30
N ALA A 115 -14.39 -0.02 -28.08
CA ALA A 115 -15.54 -0.02 -27.20
C ALA A 115 -16.64 0.95 -27.66
N LYS A 116 -16.27 2.14 -28.17
CA LYS A 116 -17.19 3.25 -28.50
C LYS A 116 -18.40 2.83 -29.33
N SER A 117 -18.23 1.97 -30.34
CA SER A 117 -19.33 1.54 -31.21
C SER A 117 -20.23 0.46 -30.60
N ARG A 118 -19.80 -0.19 -29.50
CA ARG A 118 -20.49 -1.31 -28.84
C ARG A 118 -21.08 -0.93 -27.47
N LEU A 119 -20.92 0.31 -27.03
CA LEU A 119 -21.43 0.78 -25.73
C LEU A 119 -22.97 0.75 -25.70
N ARG A 120 -23.52 0.16 -24.64
CA ARG A 120 -24.95 0.12 -24.33
C ARG A 120 -25.15 0.41 -22.84
N PRO A 121 -26.36 0.78 -22.37
CA PRO A 121 -26.65 0.87 -20.94
C PRO A 121 -26.20 -0.40 -20.20
N SER A 122 -25.48 -0.24 -19.10
CA SER A 122 -24.94 -1.38 -18.35
C SER A 122 -26.05 -2.11 -17.58
N THR A 123 -25.96 -3.43 -17.51
CA THR A 123 -26.86 -4.27 -16.73
C THR A 123 -26.22 -4.71 -15.41
N LEU A 124 -27.06 -5.23 -14.51
CA LEU A 124 -26.68 -5.83 -13.24
C LEU A 124 -26.92 -7.34 -13.26
N ALA A 125 -26.12 -8.08 -12.51
CA ALA A 125 -26.47 -9.44 -12.14
C ALA A 125 -27.55 -9.37 -11.05
N LEU A 126 -28.80 -9.69 -11.41
CA LEU A 126 -29.95 -9.60 -10.52
C LEU A 126 -29.98 -10.78 -9.55
N ARG A 127 -30.27 -10.50 -8.27
CA ARG A 127 -30.53 -11.51 -7.24
C ARG A 127 -31.97 -12.00 -7.34
N LYS A 128 -32.28 -13.06 -6.61
CA LYS A 128 -33.65 -13.59 -6.55
C LYS A 128 -34.62 -12.52 -6.02
N GLY A 129 -35.56 -12.10 -6.87
CA GLY A 129 -36.57 -11.07 -6.55
C GLY A 129 -36.22 -9.66 -7.03
N GLU A 130 -35.00 -9.43 -7.54
CA GLU A 130 -34.62 -8.17 -8.18
C GLU A 130 -35.08 -8.16 -9.65
N THR A 131 -35.48 -6.98 -10.12
CA THR A 131 -35.86 -6.70 -11.50
C THR A 131 -35.09 -5.48 -12.02
N GLU A 132 -35.11 -5.25 -13.32
CA GLU A 132 -34.48 -4.06 -13.89
C GLU A 132 -35.13 -2.78 -13.36
N GLU A 133 -36.45 -2.77 -13.10
CA GLU A 133 -37.15 -1.59 -12.58
C GLU A 133 -36.76 -1.26 -11.14
N ASN A 134 -36.67 -2.27 -10.26
CA ASN A 134 -36.38 -2.02 -8.85
C ASN A 134 -34.88 -1.81 -8.54
N THR A 135 -34.00 -2.07 -9.51
CA THR A 135 -32.56 -1.82 -9.42
C THR A 135 -32.10 -0.60 -10.24
N GLN A 136 -33.03 0.19 -10.78
CA GLN A 136 -32.71 1.41 -11.52
C GLN A 136 -31.86 2.38 -10.69
N GLY A 137 -30.84 2.96 -11.31
CA GLY A 137 -29.98 3.96 -10.67
C GLY A 137 -28.83 3.41 -9.83
N ILE A 138 -28.77 2.10 -9.58
CA ILE A 138 -27.64 1.44 -8.90
C ILE A 138 -26.38 1.54 -9.76
N ARG A 139 -26.49 1.21 -11.05
CA ARG A 139 -25.44 1.36 -12.06
C ARG A 139 -26.00 2.14 -13.24
N THR A 140 -25.40 3.29 -13.53
CA THR A 140 -25.89 4.18 -14.59
C THR A 140 -24.88 4.37 -15.72
N SER A 141 -23.80 3.58 -15.74
CA SER A 141 -22.82 3.60 -16.83
C SER A 141 -23.35 3.05 -18.14
N SER A 142 -22.68 3.40 -19.23
CA SER A 142 -22.67 2.58 -20.45
C SER A 142 -21.48 1.61 -20.43
N GLY A 143 -21.62 0.44 -21.03
CA GLY A 143 -20.58 -0.59 -21.01
C GLY A 143 -20.62 -1.53 -22.20
N THR A 144 -19.53 -2.27 -22.38
CA THR A 144 -19.41 -3.35 -23.36
C THR A 144 -18.32 -4.32 -22.95
N PHE A 145 -18.43 -5.57 -23.40
CA PHE A 145 -17.38 -6.57 -23.22
C PHE A 145 -16.51 -6.68 -24.46
N LEU A 146 -15.20 -6.75 -24.27
CA LEU A 146 -14.22 -7.02 -25.32
C LEU A 146 -13.39 -8.25 -24.94
N SER A 147 -13.19 -9.16 -25.89
CA SER A 147 -12.31 -10.32 -25.71
C SER A 147 -11.00 -10.10 -26.46
N ALA A 148 -9.86 -10.55 -25.90
CA ALA A 148 -8.59 -10.58 -26.62
C ALA A 148 -8.65 -11.40 -27.91
N SER A 149 -9.50 -12.44 -27.96
CA SER A 149 -9.70 -13.25 -29.18
C SER A 149 -10.35 -12.48 -30.34
N GLU A 150 -11.08 -11.39 -30.04
CA GLU A 150 -11.73 -10.51 -31.03
C GLU A 150 -10.83 -9.32 -31.40
N ASP A 151 -9.68 -9.16 -30.73
CA ASP A 151 -8.81 -8.01 -30.90
C ASP A 151 -7.66 -8.28 -31.87
N SER A 152 -7.88 -7.95 -33.15
CA SER A 152 -6.85 -8.03 -34.20
C SER A 152 -5.60 -7.18 -33.95
N SER A 153 -5.64 -6.20 -33.03
CA SER A 153 -4.46 -5.39 -32.70
C SER A 153 -3.52 -6.05 -31.69
N GLY A 154 -3.97 -7.10 -31.01
CA GLY A 154 -3.22 -7.78 -29.96
C GLY A 154 -3.05 -6.96 -28.66
N VAL A 155 -3.64 -5.78 -28.55
CA VAL A 155 -3.51 -4.90 -27.38
C VAL A 155 -4.12 -5.54 -26.13
N LEU A 156 -5.32 -6.10 -26.25
CA LEU A 156 -5.97 -6.76 -25.11
C LEU A 156 -5.18 -7.97 -24.64
N HIS A 157 -4.58 -8.72 -25.56
CA HIS A 157 -3.74 -9.87 -25.24
C HIS A 157 -2.48 -9.46 -24.45
N GLN A 158 -1.78 -8.41 -24.90
CA GLN A 158 -0.60 -7.89 -24.19
C GLN A 158 -0.95 -7.38 -22.78
N ILE A 159 -2.12 -6.75 -22.63
CA ILE A 159 -2.61 -6.29 -21.33
C ILE A 159 -2.96 -7.49 -20.44
N GLU A 160 -3.63 -8.52 -20.96
CA GLU A 160 -3.91 -9.76 -20.22
C GLU A 160 -2.64 -10.43 -19.70
N GLU A 161 -1.58 -10.52 -20.52
CA GLU A 161 -0.28 -11.05 -20.09
C GLU A 161 0.33 -10.21 -18.97
N LYS A 162 0.24 -8.88 -19.08
CA LYS A 162 0.71 -7.97 -18.02
C LYS A 162 -0.11 -8.10 -16.73
N ILE A 163 -1.43 -8.30 -16.83
CA ILE A 163 -2.33 -8.58 -15.69
C ILE A 163 -1.95 -9.90 -15.04
N ALA A 164 -1.69 -10.95 -15.83
CA ALA A 164 -1.30 -12.25 -15.32
C ALA A 164 0.01 -12.18 -14.51
N ARG A 165 1.01 -11.44 -15.02
CA ARG A 165 2.25 -11.17 -14.28
C ARG A 165 2.01 -10.35 -13.00
N ALA A 166 1.21 -9.29 -13.08
CA ALA A 166 0.96 -8.41 -11.94
C ALA A 166 0.18 -9.10 -10.80
N THR A 167 -0.72 -10.04 -11.15
CA THR A 167 -1.57 -10.74 -10.19
C THR A 167 -1.04 -12.11 -9.80
N MET A 168 -0.10 -12.67 -10.57
CA MET A 168 0.36 -14.07 -10.51
C MET A 168 -0.77 -15.08 -10.73
N ILE A 169 -1.80 -14.69 -11.49
CA ILE A 169 -2.93 -15.55 -11.86
C ILE A 169 -2.85 -15.81 -13.38
N PRO A 170 -2.96 -17.07 -13.83
CA PRO A 170 -2.98 -17.39 -15.26
C PRO A 170 -4.06 -16.61 -16.01
N ARG A 171 -3.76 -16.19 -17.24
CA ARG A 171 -4.67 -15.42 -18.10
C ARG A 171 -5.99 -16.15 -18.33
N GLU A 172 -5.97 -17.48 -18.36
CA GLU A 172 -7.13 -18.34 -18.62
C GLU A 172 -8.20 -18.24 -17.51
N HIS A 173 -7.85 -17.67 -16.34
CA HIS A 173 -8.80 -17.36 -15.28
C HIS A 173 -9.40 -15.95 -15.38
N GLY A 174 -8.95 -15.13 -16.34
CA GLY A 174 -9.49 -13.80 -16.59
C GLY A 174 -10.85 -13.85 -17.30
N GLU A 175 -11.74 -12.93 -16.93
CA GLU A 175 -12.95 -12.65 -17.70
C GLU A 175 -12.63 -11.66 -18.83
N SER A 176 -13.48 -11.62 -19.87
CA SER A 176 -13.43 -10.59 -20.91
C SER A 176 -13.41 -9.18 -20.31
N PHE A 177 -12.72 -8.25 -20.95
CA PHE A 177 -12.63 -6.86 -20.49
C PHE A 177 -14.01 -6.22 -20.45
N ASN A 178 -14.43 -5.81 -19.26
CA ASN A 178 -15.64 -5.01 -19.06
C ASN A 178 -15.30 -3.52 -19.17
N VAL A 179 -15.47 -2.95 -20.37
CA VAL A 179 -15.18 -1.54 -20.62
C VAL A 179 -16.39 -0.70 -20.23
N LEU A 180 -16.19 0.27 -19.34
CA LEU A 180 -17.25 1.13 -18.81
C LEU A 180 -16.97 2.59 -19.10
N ARG A 181 -18.03 3.32 -19.46
CA ARG A 181 -18.01 4.77 -19.64
C ARG A 181 -19.06 5.41 -18.74
N TYR A 182 -18.59 6.33 -17.91
CA TYR A 182 -19.39 7.16 -17.03
C TYR A 182 -19.40 8.60 -17.55
N GLU A 183 -20.59 9.16 -17.70
CA GLU A 183 -20.81 10.59 -17.91
C GLU A 183 -20.92 11.33 -16.58
N ILE A 184 -20.87 12.65 -16.62
CA ILE A 184 -21.06 13.49 -15.43
C ILE A 184 -22.40 13.14 -14.78
N GLY A 185 -22.37 12.83 -13.49
CA GLY A 185 -23.54 12.42 -12.71
C GLY A 185 -23.87 10.91 -12.76
N GLN A 186 -23.24 10.14 -13.64
CA GLN A 186 -23.36 8.68 -13.62
C GLN A 186 -22.52 8.07 -12.49
N LYS A 187 -22.96 6.91 -11.99
CA LYS A 187 -22.38 6.27 -10.82
C LYS A 187 -22.57 4.76 -10.84
N TYR A 188 -21.84 4.10 -9.95
CA TYR A 188 -22.14 2.75 -9.53
C TYR A 188 -22.13 2.71 -8.00
N ALA A 189 -23.21 2.24 -7.39
CA ALA A 189 -23.30 2.05 -5.94
C ALA A 189 -22.24 1.04 -5.44
N CYS A 190 -21.90 1.16 -4.16
CA CYS A 190 -20.97 0.24 -3.50
C CYS A 190 -21.47 -1.20 -3.59
N HIS A 191 -20.60 -2.12 -3.99
CA HIS A 191 -20.88 -3.53 -4.14
C HIS A 191 -19.62 -4.37 -3.91
N TYR A 192 -19.81 -5.69 -3.78
CA TYR A 192 -18.75 -6.66 -3.86
C TYR A 192 -18.71 -7.24 -5.28
N ASP A 193 -17.50 -7.45 -5.79
CA ASP A 193 -17.32 -8.11 -7.09
C ASP A 193 -17.45 -9.63 -7.00
N ALA A 194 -17.30 -10.19 -5.79
CA ALA A 194 -17.52 -11.60 -5.51
C ALA A 194 -19.03 -11.91 -5.40
N PHE A 195 -19.44 -13.05 -5.95
CA PHE A 195 -20.83 -13.51 -5.92
C PHE A 195 -21.08 -14.37 -4.67
N ASN A 196 -21.83 -13.84 -3.71
CA ASN A 196 -22.23 -14.59 -2.52
C ASN A 196 -23.16 -15.76 -2.90
N PRO A 197 -22.81 -17.03 -2.64
CA PRO A 197 -23.65 -18.16 -3.01
C PRO A 197 -25.05 -18.16 -2.37
N ALA A 198 -25.20 -17.50 -1.22
CA ALA A 198 -26.51 -17.34 -0.58
C ALA A 198 -27.45 -16.40 -1.35
N GLU A 199 -26.90 -15.44 -2.10
CA GLU A 199 -27.65 -14.42 -2.86
C GLU A 199 -27.79 -14.79 -4.34
N TYR A 200 -26.73 -15.36 -4.93
CA TYR A 200 -26.61 -15.66 -6.36
C TYR A 200 -26.71 -17.17 -6.69
N GLY A 201 -26.90 -18.02 -5.67
CA GLY A 201 -26.92 -19.48 -5.83
C GLY A 201 -25.51 -20.11 -5.93
N PRO A 202 -25.41 -21.43 -6.08
CA PRO A 202 -24.12 -22.13 -6.16
C PRO A 202 -23.23 -21.59 -7.30
N GLN A 203 -22.00 -21.22 -6.98
CA GLN A 203 -21.02 -20.71 -7.96
C GLN A 203 -20.04 -21.81 -8.36
N LYS A 204 -19.80 -21.98 -9.67
CA LYS A 204 -18.79 -22.94 -10.18
C LYS A 204 -17.36 -22.43 -10.03
N SER A 205 -17.18 -21.11 -10.00
CA SER A 205 -15.91 -20.39 -9.81
C SER A 205 -16.20 -19.09 -9.07
N GLN A 206 -15.16 -18.40 -8.57
CA GLN A 206 -15.31 -17.14 -7.85
C GLN A 206 -14.21 -16.15 -8.22
N ARG A 207 -14.53 -14.85 -8.23
CA ARG A 207 -13.56 -13.77 -8.39
C ARG A 207 -12.74 -13.60 -7.11
N VAL A 208 -11.42 -13.65 -7.25
CA VAL A 208 -10.47 -13.51 -6.12
C VAL A 208 -9.71 -12.19 -6.13
N SER A 209 -9.68 -11.50 -7.28
CA SER A 209 -9.01 -10.21 -7.47
C SER A 209 -9.63 -9.46 -8.64
N ILE A 210 -9.56 -8.13 -8.59
CA ILE A 210 -10.01 -7.24 -9.67
C ILE A 210 -8.88 -6.25 -9.96
N LEU A 211 -8.67 -5.97 -11.25
CA LEU A 211 -7.82 -4.88 -11.71
C LEU A 211 -8.70 -3.84 -12.40
N LEU A 212 -8.74 -2.64 -11.82
CA LEU A 212 -9.44 -1.50 -12.38
C LEU A 212 -8.43 -0.61 -13.11
N MET A 213 -8.57 -0.52 -14.42
CA MET A 213 -7.78 0.38 -15.25
C MET A 213 -8.61 1.65 -15.52
N LEU A 214 -8.11 2.77 -15.02
CA LEU A 214 -8.78 4.06 -15.15
C LEU A 214 -8.14 4.85 -16.30
N TRP A 215 -8.97 5.40 -17.17
CA TRP A 215 -8.55 6.35 -18.19
C TRP A 215 -9.37 7.62 -18.08
N ASN A 216 -8.69 8.74 -17.94
CA ASN A 216 -9.31 10.06 -18.04
C ASN A 216 -8.72 10.75 -19.25
N ASN A 217 -9.55 11.15 -20.21
CA ASN A 217 -9.10 12.00 -21.30
C ASN A 217 -9.10 13.44 -20.77
N PRO A 218 -7.94 14.12 -20.66
CA PRO A 218 -7.98 15.56 -20.46
C PRO A 218 -8.70 16.16 -21.68
N SER A 219 -9.85 16.78 -21.41
CA SER A 219 -10.63 17.54 -22.38
C SER A 219 -9.81 18.66 -23.00
#